data_AF-A0A2M7DM16-F1
#
_entry.id   AF-A0A2M7DM16-F1
#
_cell.length_a   1.000
_cell.length_b   1.000
_cell.length_c   1.000
_cell.angle_alpha   90.00
_cell.angle_beta   90.00
_cell.angle_gamma   90.00
#
_symmetry.space_group_name_H-M   'P 1'
#
loop_
_entity.id
_entity.type
_entity.pdbx_description
1 polymer ?
#
loop_
_entity_poly.entity_id
_entity_poly.type
_entity_poly.pdbx_seq_one_letter_code
_entity_poly.pdbx_strand_id
1 'polypeptide(L)'
;MEEKMKNQSEKIDALWQKSEDNFVIQGLKENRPIEEIYNSIDGIKNTFLETPECLACSDGRIHDHRIARAGSGIIAGEKVMIKAAGELIKAGIIKHRFEITSHEGCAAAKIALDELKKFGKLKGDITPDEFGQKYARDLVGSLNKIYSDTEFIYRHIRADEMEKLHCERVLYYDGTRKFKKIEGLPDGFIFTDMEIEPEESIGELIALSDVALSHGFGERFTNDNPFRIIVLGENEAQLEKLNHMAQVAVSSDNISGRTVWHSLNLEKLKL
;
A
#
# COMPACT_ATOMS: atom_id res chain seq x y z
N MET A 1 2.55 -7.68 -32.89
CA MET A 1 1.99 -8.04 -31.57
C MET A 1 3.00 -8.89 -30.80
N GLU A 2 3.54 -9.93 -31.43
CA GLU A 2 4.59 -10.81 -30.86
C GLU A 2 5.84 -10.05 -30.39
N GLU A 3 6.38 -9.11 -31.18
CA GLU A 3 7.56 -8.32 -30.78
C GLU A 3 7.31 -7.41 -29.57
N LYS A 4 6.10 -6.83 -29.45
CA LYS A 4 5.70 -6.04 -28.28
C LYS A 4 5.56 -6.90 -27.02
N MET A 5 4.98 -8.09 -27.16
CA MET A 5 4.85 -9.06 -26.06
C MET A 5 6.22 -9.58 -25.61
N LYS A 6 7.12 -9.88 -26.54
CA LYS A 6 8.49 -10.30 -26.25
C LYS A 6 9.25 -9.23 -25.45
N ASN A 7 9.18 -7.98 -25.89
CA ASN A 7 9.82 -6.85 -25.21
C ASN A 7 9.24 -6.59 -23.81
N GLN A 8 7.93 -6.84 -23.60
CA GLN A 8 7.31 -6.76 -22.27
C GLN A 8 7.77 -7.91 -21.35
N SER A 9 7.87 -9.13 -21.86
CA SER A 9 8.38 -10.27 -21.09
C SER A 9 9.82 -10.03 -20.64
N GLU A 10 10.70 -9.61 -21.55
CA GLU A 10 12.11 -9.32 -21.24
C GLU A 10 12.26 -8.23 -20.17
N LYS A 11 11.39 -7.21 -20.19
CA LYS A 11 11.34 -6.18 -19.15
C LYS A 11 10.91 -6.72 -17.79
N ILE A 12 9.87 -7.57 -17.76
CA ILE A 12 9.41 -8.21 -16.52
C ILE A 12 10.50 -9.12 -15.96
N ASP A 13 11.20 -9.87 -16.79
CA ASP A 13 12.31 -10.73 -16.38
C ASP A 13 13.48 -9.93 -15.80
N ALA A 14 13.83 -8.80 -16.43
CA ALA A 14 14.86 -7.90 -15.92
C ALA A 14 14.47 -7.27 -14.57
N LEU A 15 13.22 -6.84 -14.42
CA LEU A 15 12.69 -6.31 -13.15
C LEU A 15 12.66 -7.39 -12.06
N TRP A 16 12.27 -8.60 -12.42
CA TRP A 16 12.31 -9.75 -11.52
C TRP A 16 13.74 -10.01 -11.05
N GLN A 17 14.71 -10.11 -11.96
CA GLN A 17 16.11 -10.34 -11.60
C GLN A 17 16.67 -9.22 -10.73
N LYS A 18 16.41 -7.95 -11.08
CA LYS A 18 16.79 -6.81 -10.24
C LYS A 18 16.24 -6.94 -8.82
N SER A 19 15.00 -7.41 -8.69
CA SER A 19 14.34 -7.59 -7.40
C SER A 19 14.85 -8.82 -6.64
N GLU A 20 15.28 -9.87 -7.36
CA GLU A 20 15.98 -11.02 -6.79
C GLU A 20 17.33 -10.60 -6.23
N ASP A 21 18.07 -9.73 -6.92
CA ASP A 21 19.38 -9.24 -6.51
C ASP A 21 19.32 -8.22 -5.35
N ASN A 22 18.11 -7.81 -4.92
CA ASN A 22 17.93 -6.91 -3.80
C ASN A 22 18.39 -7.58 -2.48
N PHE A 23 19.28 -6.92 -1.74
CA PHE A 23 19.89 -7.51 -0.55
C PHE A 23 18.86 -7.85 0.56
N VAL A 24 17.73 -7.12 0.66
CA VAL A 24 16.65 -7.46 1.61
C VAL A 24 16.04 -8.79 1.22
N ILE A 25 15.70 -8.96 -0.06
CA ILE A 25 15.09 -10.19 -0.57
C ILE A 25 16.03 -11.38 -0.38
N GLN A 26 17.32 -11.21 -0.69
CA GLN A 26 18.34 -12.25 -0.45
C GLN A 26 18.46 -12.59 1.04
N GLY A 27 18.59 -11.59 1.92
CA GLY A 27 18.71 -11.84 3.35
C GLY A 27 17.50 -12.58 3.94
N LEU A 28 16.28 -12.26 3.47
CA LEU A 28 15.07 -12.97 3.89
C LEU A 28 15.03 -14.41 3.36
N LYS A 29 15.53 -14.68 2.16
CA LYS A 29 15.66 -16.06 1.62
C LYS A 29 16.67 -16.91 2.41
N GLU A 30 17.72 -16.27 2.92
CA GLU A 30 18.73 -16.88 3.78
C GLU A 30 18.26 -17.05 5.23
N ASN A 31 17.02 -16.67 5.55
CA ASN A 31 16.45 -16.66 6.90
C ASN A 31 17.26 -15.81 7.90
N ARG A 32 17.92 -14.75 7.43
CA ARG A 32 18.57 -13.79 8.32
C ARG A 32 17.51 -13.01 9.11
N PRO A 33 17.76 -12.66 10.38
CA PRO A 33 16.83 -11.84 11.16
C PRO A 33 16.54 -10.52 10.44
N ILE A 34 15.27 -10.14 10.31
CA ILE A 34 14.89 -8.95 9.55
C ILE A 34 15.47 -7.67 10.15
N GLU A 35 15.62 -7.61 11.48
CA GLU A 35 16.30 -6.51 12.16
C GLU A 35 17.77 -6.38 11.75
N GLU A 36 18.48 -7.49 11.53
CA GLU A 36 19.87 -7.47 11.06
C GLU A 36 19.95 -6.90 9.64
N ILE A 37 19.06 -7.38 8.75
CA ILE A 37 18.97 -6.93 7.37
C ILE A 37 18.69 -5.43 7.33
N TYR A 38 17.66 -4.96 8.03
CA TYR A 38 17.24 -3.56 8.01
C TYR A 38 18.27 -2.63 8.67
N ASN A 39 18.94 -3.07 9.74
CA ASN A 39 20.01 -2.30 10.37
C ASN A 39 21.26 -2.11 9.47
N SER A 40 21.42 -2.93 8.42
CA SER A 40 22.48 -2.76 7.43
C SER A 40 22.15 -1.74 6.33
N ILE A 41 20.94 -1.18 6.33
CA ILE A 41 20.52 -0.19 5.33
C ILE A 41 20.89 1.20 5.82
N ASP A 42 21.73 1.88 5.03
CA ASP A 42 22.08 3.26 5.28
C ASP A 42 20.83 4.14 5.28
N GLY A 43 20.62 4.86 6.39
CA GLY A 43 19.50 5.78 6.53
C GLY A 43 18.14 5.11 6.83
N ILE A 44 18.07 3.83 7.20
CA ILE A 44 16.80 3.14 7.46
C ILE A 44 15.88 3.86 8.45
N LYS A 45 16.43 4.56 9.44
CA LYS A 45 15.61 5.30 10.41
C LYS A 45 14.84 6.44 9.75
N ASN A 46 15.42 7.05 8.72
CA ASN A 46 14.81 8.17 8.00
C ASN A 46 13.48 7.76 7.36
N THR A 47 13.24 6.45 7.15
CA THR A 47 11.95 5.96 6.66
C THR A 47 10.80 6.18 7.63
N PHE A 48 11.06 6.57 8.89
CA PHE A 48 10.03 6.70 9.93
C PHE A 48 10.03 8.07 10.62
N LEU A 49 10.85 9.02 10.16
CA LEU A 49 11.01 10.33 10.83
C LEU A 49 10.03 11.39 10.32
N GLU A 50 9.72 11.35 9.03
CA GLU A 50 8.82 12.33 8.41
C GLU A 50 7.35 11.94 8.68
N THR A 51 6.46 12.93 8.67
CA THR A 51 5.01 12.69 8.62
C THR A 51 4.57 12.72 7.16
N PRO A 52 3.67 11.83 6.72
CA PRO A 52 3.12 11.89 5.38
C PRO A 52 2.32 13.18 5.20
N GLU A 53 2.28 13.67 3.97
CA GLU A 53 1.55 14.90 3.62
C GLU A 53 0.30 14.60 2.77
N CYS A 54 0.07 13.33 2.44
CA CYS A 54 -1.09 12.92 1.66
C CYS A 54 -1.68 11.56 2.06
N LEU A 55 -2.95 11.38 1.73
CA LEU A 55 -3.62 10.09 1.58
C LEU A 55 -3.63 9.75 0.10
N ALA A 56 -3.05 8.60 -0.25
CA ALA A 56 -2.93 8.15 -1.63
C ALA A 56 -3.09 6.63 -1.76
N CYS A 57 -3.16 6.14 -3.00
CA CYS A 57 -3.38 4.73 -3.24
C CYS A 57 -2.23 3.84 -2.74
N SER A 58 -2.55 2.63 -2.28
CA SER A 58 -1.55 1.60 -1.91
C SER A 58 -0.70 1.10 -3.07
N ASP A 59 -1.07 1.46 -4.31
CA ASP A 59 -0.37 1.14 -5.56
C ASP A 59 1.14 1.41 -5.44
N GLY A 60 1.97 0.40 -5.73
CA GLY A 60 3.43 0.48 -5.60
C GLY A 60 4.09 1.41 -6.63
N ARG A 61 3.35 1.82 -7.67
CA ARG A 61 3.80 2.77 -8.70
C ARG A 61 3.69 4.24 -8.26
N ILE A 62 3.09 4.50 -7.09
CA ILE A 62 3.04 5.82 -6.46
C ILE A 62 4.21 5.95 -5.48
N HIS A 63 5.00 7.00 -5.62
CA HIS A 63 6.24 7.20 -4.85
C HIS A 63 6.13 8.24 -3.74
N ASP A 64 5.02 8.99 -3.66
CA ASP A 64 4.79 9.97 -2.61
C ASP A 64 4.81 9.32 -1.22
N HIS A 65 5.39 10.03 -0.24
CA HIS A 65 5.28 9.65 1.17
C HIS A 65 3.84 9.90 1.65
N ARG A 66 3.14 8.83 2.00
CA ARG A 66 1.68 8.84 2.10
C ARG A 66 1.16 7.93 3.22
N ILE A 67 -0.02 8.27 3.71
CA ILE A 67 -0.95 7.28 4.25
C ILE A 67 -1.50 6.51 3.06
N ALA A 68 -1.22 5.22 2.99
CA ALA A 68 -1.48 4.41 1.80
C ALA A 68 -2.71 3.51 2.01
N ARG A 69 -3.74 3.68 1.18
CA ARG A 69 -4.97 2.87 1.20
C ARG A 69 -5.44 2.55 -0.21
N ALA A 70 -6.04 1.39 -0.45
CA ALA A 70 -6.56 1.01 -1.76
C ALA A 70 -7.52 2.08 -2.31
N GLY A 71 -7.16 2.67 -3.45
CA GLY A 71 -7.89 3.78 -4.08
C GLY A 71 -8.08 4.99 -3.17
N SER A 72 -7.08 5.31 -2.33
CA SER A 72 -7.14 6.38 -1.33
C SER A 72 -8.32 6.20 -0.37
N GLY A 73 -8.59 4.95 0.00
CA GLY A 73 -9.66 4.59 0.93
C GLY A 73 -11.04 4.43 0.32
N ILE A 74 -11.18 4.43 -1.02
CA ILE A 74 -12.48 4.29 -1.69
C ILE A 74 -13.22 3.00 -1.33
N ILE A 75 -12.47 1.92 -1.05
CA ILE A 75 -13.04 0.62 -0.66
C ILE A 75 -13.62 0.67 0.76
N ALA A 76 -12.89 1.28 1.70
CA ALA A 76 -13.37 1.49 3.07
C ALA A 76 -14.55 2.48 3.10
N GLY A 77 -14.55 3.43 2.18
CA GLY A 77 -15.62 4.39 1.98
C GLY A 77 -15.51 5.61 2.88
N GLU A 78 -16.22 6.66 2.47
CA GLU A 78 -16.03 8.02 2.98
C GLU A 78 -16.20 8.14 4.50
N LYS A 79 -17.20 7.47 5.09
CA LYS A 79 -17.45 7.54 6.53
C LYS A 79 -16.30 6.99 7.37
N VAL A 80 -15.72 5.87 6.94
CA VAL A 80 -14.58 5.25 7.61
C VAL A 80 -13.37 6.16 7.47
N MET A 81 -13.14 6.71 6.28
CA MET A 81 -12.03 7.63 6.01
C MET A 81 -12.12 8.93 6.81
N ILE A 82 -13.32 9.49 6.99
CA ILE A 82 -13.53 10.67 7.85
C ILE A 82 -13.16 10.36 9.30
N LYS A 83 -13.65 9.23 9.85
CA LYS A 83 -13.31 8.80 11.22
C LYS A 83 -11.79 8.63 11.38
N ALA A 84 -11.16 7.93 10.44
CA ALA A 84 -9.72 7.69 10.42
C ALA A 84 -8.92 9.01 10.36
N ALA A 85 -9.32 9.96 9.51
CA ALA A 85 -8.68 11.28 9.44
C ALA A 85 -8.75 12.01 10.78
N GLY A 86 -9.87 11.95 11.49
CA GLY A 86 -10.01 12.50 12.83
C GLY A 86 -9.00 11.93 13.84
N GLU A 87 -8.79 10.61 13.83
CA GLU A 87 -7.79 9.98 14.71
C GLU A 87 -6.35 10.33 14.30
N LEU A 88 -6.07 10.42 13.00
CA LEU A 88 -4.76 10.83 12.49
C LEU A 88 -4.43 12.31 12.81
N ILE A 89 -5.42 13.19 12.79
CA ILE A 89 -5.27 14.59 13.24
C ILE A 89 -4.96 14.62 14.74
N LYS A 90 -5.73 13.90 15.57
CA LYS A 90 -5.50 13.84 17.03
C LYS A 90 -4.10 13.29 17.37
N ALA A 91 -3.63 12.33 16.59
CA ALA A 91 -2.29 11.75 16.73
C ALA A 91 -1.16 12.67 16.20
N GLY A 92 -1.48 13.82 15.60
CA GLY A 92 -0.50 14.75 15.03
C GLY A 92 0.17 14.25 13.75
N ILE A 93 -0.40 13.23 13.10
CA ILE A 93 0.10 12.69 11.83
C ILE A 93 -0.35 13.59 10.67
N ILE A 94 -1.63 13.93 10.63
CA ILE A 94 -2.16 14.93 9.70
C ILE A 94 -1.95 16.31 10.29
N LYS A 95 -1.25 17.18 9.55
CA LYS A 95 -0.92 18.56 9.92
C LYS A 95 -1.80 19.55 9.16
N HIS A 96 -1.52 20.85 9.31
CA HIS A 96 -2.31 21.96 8.76
C HIS A 96 -2.71 21.87 7.29
N ARG A 97 -1.94 21.18 6.45
CA ARG A 97 -2.27 20.96 5.04
C ARG A 97 -2.04 19.50 4.70
N PHE A 98 -3.02 18.87 4.04
CA PHE A 98 -2.96 17.45 3.73
C PHE A 98 -3.67 17.14 2.40
N GLU A 99 -3.01 16.41 1.52
CA GLU A 99 -3.55 16.10 0.19
C GLU A 99 -4.34 14.78 0.19
N ILE A 100 -5.46 14.75 -0.51
CA ILE A 100 -6.18 13.52 -0.86
C ILE A 100 -6.01 13.32 -2.36
N THR A 101 -5.37 12.21 -2.74
CA THR A 101 -5.07 11.96 -4.14
C THR A 101 -6.02 10.95 -4.77
N SER A 102 -6.14 11.00 -6.08
CA SER A 102 -6.58 9.89 -6.92
C SER A 102 -5.51 9.66 -7.99
N HIS A 103 -5.56 8.55 -8.72
CA HIS A 103 -4.64 8.31 -9.82
C HIS A 103 -5.33 7.65 -11.01
N GLU A 104 -4.76 7.83 -12.20
CA GLU A 104 -5.23 7.18 -13.44
C GLU A 104 -5.10 5.65 -13.33
N GLY A 105 -6.08 4.92 -13.89
CA GLY A 105 -6.06 3.46 -13.94
C GLY A 105 -6.19 2.78 -12.57
N CYS A 106 -6.91 3.39 -11.63
CA CYS A 106 -7.06 2.85 -10.27
C CYS A 106 -7.96 1.60 -10.24
N ALA A 107 -7.38 0.44 -9.94
CA ALA A 107 -8.11 -0.83 -9.83
C ALA A 107 -9.16 -0.81 -8.71
N ALA A 108 -8.86 -0.19 -7.57
CA ALA A 108 -9.80 -0.03 -6.46
C ALA A 108 -11.02 0.81 -6.85
N ALA A 109 -10.84 1.87 -7.64
CA ALA A 109 -11.96 2.66 -8.16
C ALA A 109 -12.84 1.84 -9.11
N LYS A 110 -12.23 1.01 -9.96
CA LYS A 110 -12.98 0.07 -10.82
C LYS A 110 -13.80 -0.92 -10.00
N ILE A 111 -13.20 -1.56 -9.00
CA ILE A 111 -13.89 -2.52 -8.11
C ILE A 111 -15.08 -1.86 -7.42
N ALA A 112 -14.87 -0.70 -6.80
CA ALA A 112 -15.93 0.04 -6.11
C ALA A 112 -17.07 0.44 -7.07
N LEU A 113 -16.73 0.89 -8.28
CA LEU A 113 -17.70 1.23 -9.31
C LEU A 113 -18.52 0.01 -9.77
N ASP A 114 -17.85 -1.12 -10.02
CA ASP A 114 -18.50 -2.37 -10.45
C ASP A 114 -19.45 -2.90 -9.37
N GLU A 115 -19.07 -2.82 -8.08
CA GLU A 115 -19.96 -3.15 -6.97
C GLU A 115 -21.21 -2.26 -6.93
N LEU A 116 -21.06 -0.94 -7.07
CA LEU A 116 -22.20 -0.02 -7.11
C LEU A 116 -23.14 -0.30 -8.30
N LYS A 117 -22.58 -0.67 -9.45
CA LYS A 117 -23.35 -1.08 -10.64
C LYS A 117 -24.14 -2.37 -10.36
N LYS A 118 -23.52 -3.39 -9.75
CA LYS A 118 -24.20 -4.65 -9.38
C LYS A 118 -25.42 -4.42 -8.48
N PHE A 119 -25.35 -3.46 -7.55
CA PHE A 119 -26.47 -3.12 -6.67
C PHE A 119 -27.44 -2.09 -7.23
N GLY A 120 -27.31 -1.68 -8.51
CA GLY A 120 -28.18 -0.67 -9.13
C GLY A 120 -28.11 0.70 -8.46
N LYS A 121 -27.04 0.98 -7.71
CA LYS A 121 -26.86 2.22 -6.94
C LYS A 121 -26.24 3.35 -7.78
N LEU A 122 -25.78 3.05 -8.99
CA LEU A 122 -25.19 4.03 -9.88
C LEU A 122 -26.20 4.49 -10.94
N LYS A 123 -26.26 5.81 -11.16
CA LYS A 123 -27.01 6.41 -12.27
C LYS A 123 -26.01 7.00 -13.26
N GLY A 124 -26.10 6.57 -14.53
CA GLY A 124 -25.26 7.09 -15.62
C GLY A 124 -24.03 6.23 -15.93
N ASP A 125 -23.33 6.63 -16.99
CA ASP A 125 -22.09 6.00 -17.44
C ASP A 125 -20.92 6.88 -17.00
N ILE A 126 -20.18 6.42 -16.00
CA ILE A 126 -18.97 7.05 -15.49
C ILE A 126 -17.85 6.01 -15.55
N THR A 127 -16.65 6.44 -15.92
CA THR A 127 -15.46 5.60 -15.94
C THR A 127 -14.91 5.38 -14.53
N PRO A 128 -14.11 4.33 -14.29
CA PRO A 128 -13.40 4.15 -13.02
C PRO A 128 -12.56 5.36 -12.59
N ASP A 129 -11.88 6.00 -13.54
CA ASP A 129 -11.01 7.15 -13.26
C ASP A 129 -11.84 8.36 -12.82
N GLU A 130 -12.90 8.69 -13.56
CA GLU A 130 -13.84 9.76 -13.17
C GLU A 130 -14.48 9.48 -11.80
N PHE A 131 -14.83 8.22 -11.51
CA PHE A 131 -15.38 7.80 -10.23
C PHE A 131 -14.36 8.00 -9.08
N GLY A 132 -13.10 7.58 -9.28
CA GLY A 132 -12.03 7.78 -8.31
C GLY A 132 -11.72 9.26 -8.06
N GLN A 133 -11.68 10.08 -9.11
CA GLN A 133 -11.52 11.53 -8.98
C GLN A 133 -12.69 12.16 -8.22
N LYS A 134 -13.92 11.75 -8.54
CA LYS A 134 -15.12 12.25 -7.85
C LYS A 134 -15.08 11.91 -6.36
N TYR A 135 -14.79 10.65 -6.02
CA TYR A 135 -14.69 10.20 -4.64
C TYR A 135 -13.68 11.03 -3.83
N ALA A 136 -12.47 11.21 -4.35
CA ALA A 136 -11.43 11.96 -3.67
C ALA A 136 -11.82 13.44 -3.46
N ARG A 137 -12.48 14.07 -4.43
CA ARG A 137 -13.01 15.44 -4.29
C ARG A 137 -14.13 15.54 -3.27
N ASP A 138 -15.07 14.58 -3.28
CA ASP A 138 -16.15 14.53 -2.30
C ASP A 138 -15.59 14.38 -0.88
N LEU A 139 -14.62 13.47 -0.70
CA LEU A 139 -13.94 13.25 0.59
C LEU A 139 -13.25 14.53 1.08
N VAL A 140 -12.52 15.25 0.22
CA VAL A 140 -11.94 16.56 0.56
C VAL A 140 -13.00 17.55 1.02
N GLY A 141 -14.13 17.64 0.31
CA GLY A 141 -15.24 18.52 0.67
C GLY A 141 -15.82 18.20 2.05
N SER A 142 -16.01 16.91 2.35
CA SER A 142 -16.50 16.45 3.65
C SER A 142 -15.49 16.69 4.78
N LEU A 143 -14.20 16.43 4.56
CA LEU A 143 -13.14 16.66 5.55
C LEU A 143 -13.00 18.15 5.89
N ASN A 144 -12.96 19.03 4.88
CA ASN A 144 -12.89 20.49 5.09
C ASN A 144 -14.13 21.05 5.82
N LYS A 145 -15.30 20.41 5.68
CA LYS A 145 -16.50 20.79 6.42
C LYS A 145 -16.43 20.41 7.90
N ILE A 146 -15.75 19.32 8.24
CA ILE A 146 -15.69 18.76 9.59
C ILE A 146 -14.48 19.30 10.38
N TYR A 147 -13.34 19.47 9.73
CA TYR A 147 -12.07 19.80 10.35
C TYR A 147 -11.54 21.15 9.84
N SER A 148 -12.00 22.25 10.45
CA SER A 148 -11.68 23.62 9.99
C SER A 148 -10.21 24.03 10.15
N ASP A 149 -9.47 23.37 11.05
CA ASP A 149 -8.08 23.71 11.37
C ASP A 149 -7.06 23.00 10.47
N THR A 150 -7.54 22.22 9.50
CA THR A 150 -6.73 21.48 8.52
C THR A 150 -7.27 21.74 7.12
N GLU A 151 -6.40 22.23 6.24
CA GLU A 151 -6.69 22.42 4.82
C GLU A 151 -6.50 21.09 4.07
N PHE A 152 -7.60 20.47 3.64
CA PHE A 152 -7.57 19.33 2.74
C PHE A 152 -7.63 19.79 1.29
N ILE A 153 -6.74 19.26 0.46
CA ILE A 153 -6.69 19.57 -0.97
C ILE A 153 -6.75 18.31 -1.82
N TYR A 154 -7.26 18.44 -3.03
CA TYR A 154 -7.35 17.34 -3.99
C TYR A 154 -6.22 17.40 -5.02
N ARG A 155 -5.57 16.26 -5.29
CA ARG A 155 -4.61 16.08 -6.39
C ARG A 155 -4.97 14.85 -7.24
N HIS A 156 -4.75 14.92 -8.55
CA HIS A 156 -4.82 13.74 -9.42
C HIS A 156 -3.42 13.40 -9.92
N ILE A 157 -3.00 12.15 -9.74
CA ILE A 157 -1.73 11.61 -10.20
C ILE A 157 -1.94 11.01 -11.58
N ARG A 158 -1.25 11.54 -12.59
CA ARG A 158 -1.38 11.08 -13.97
C ARG A 158 -0.51 9.84 -14.23
N ALA A 159 -0.83 9.08 -15.27
CA ALA A 159 -0.10 7.85 -15.61
C ALA A 159 1.37 8.10 -16.01
N ASP A 160 1.71 9.31 -16.46
CA ASP A 160 3.09 9.71 -16.75
C ASP A 160 3.91 10.08 -15.49
N GLU A 161 3.26 10.27 -14.34
CA GLU A 161 3.89 10.44 -13.03
C GLU A 161 4.14 9.11 -12.29
N MET A 162 3.62 8.00 -12.82
CA MET A 162 3.70 6.67 -12.21
C MET A 162 4.67 5.76 -12.97
N GLU A 163 5.25 4.80 -12.26
CA GLU A 163 5.91 3.67 -12.91
C GLU A 163 4.93 2.89 -13.80
N LYS A 164 5.44 2.32 -14.90
CA LYS A 164 4.58 1.71 -15.92
C LYS A 164 4.17 0.28 -15.62
N LEU A 165 4.92 -0.42 -14.77
CA LEU A 165 4.77 -1.85 -14.50
C LEU A 165 4.72 -2.08 -13.00
N HIS A 166 3.86 -3.00 -12.58
CA HIS A 166 3.90 -3.56 -11.24
C HIS A 166 5.08 -4.52 -11.12
N CYS A 167 6.02 -4.20 -10.24
CA CYS A 167 7.22 -4.99 -9.95
C CYS A 167 7.41 -5.18 -8.43
N GLU A 168 6.33 -5.10 -7.68
CA GLU A 168 6.33 -5.17 -6.23
C GLU A 168 6.69 -6.58 -5.75
N ARG A 169 7.67 -6.67 -4.85
CA ARG A 169 8.08 -7.91 -4.16
C ARG A 169 7.54 -8.01 -2.75
N VAL A 170 7.15 -6.87 -2.21
CA VAL A 170 6.72 -6.76 -0.82
C VAL A 170 5.45 -5.92 -0.69
N LEU A 171 4.74 -6.12 0.40
CA LEU A 171 3.71 -5.24 0.91
C LEU A 171 4.18 -4.74 2.28
N TYR A 172 4.48 -3.45 2.38
CA TYR A 172 4.78 -2.83 3.67
C TYR A 172 3.48 -2.56 4.41
N TYR A 173 3.19 -3.36 5.44
CA TYR A 173 2.07 -3.12 6.34
C TYR A 173 2.51 -2.17 7.46
N ASP A 174 2.28 -0.88 7.25
CA ASP A 174 2.78 0.21 8.08
C ASP A 174 1.84 0.54 9.25
N GLY A 175 2.18 0.06 10.45
CA GLY A 175 1.53 0.47 11.70
C GLY A 175 2.01 1.83 12.24
N THR A 176 3.14 2.33 11.75
CA THR A 176 3.79 3.56 12.25
C THR A 176 3.15 4.82 11.67
N ARG A 177 2.48 4.68 10.51
CA ARG A 177 1.85 5.75 9.72
C ARG A 177 2.85 6.80 9.23
N LYS A 178 4.12 6.43 9.17
CA LYS A 178 5.25 7.30 8.81
C LYS A 178 6.17 6.64 7.81
N PHE A 179 5.87 5.42 7.35
CA PHE A 179 6.77 4.69 6.50
C PHE A 179 6.94 5.38 5.14
N LYS A 180 8.18 5.78 4.86
CA LYS A 180 8.64 6.32 3.57
C LYS A 180 9.67 5.37 2.98
N LYS A 181 9.38 4.81 1.81
CA LYS A 181 10.35 3.98 1.09
C LYS A 181 11.60 4.81 0.73
N ILE A 182 12.77 4.23 0.97
CA ILE A 182 14.09 4.77 0.57
C ILE A 182 14.77 3.83 -0.43
N GLU A 183 15.88 4.29 -1.00
CA GLU A 183 16.75 3.45 -1.82
C GLU A 183 17.25 2.22 -1.04
N GLY A 184 17.45 1.10 -1.75
CA GLY A 184 17.87 -0.17 -1.17
C GLY A 184 16.71 -1.05 -0.70
N LEU A 185 15.58 -0.47 -0.29
CA LEU A 185 14.38 -1.25 0.02
C LEU A 185 13.74 -1.82 -1.27
N PRO A 186 13.22 -3.06 -1.23
CA PRO A 186 12.55 -3.65 -2.39
C PRO A 186 11.30 -2.86 -2.78
N ASP A 187 10.99 -2.86 -4.07
CA ASP A 187 9.76 -2.29 -4.60
C ASP A 187 8.55 -3.00 -3.97
N GLY A 188 7.54 -2.22 -3.59
CA GLY A 188 6.44 -2.75 -2.81
C GLY A 188 5.23 -1.84 -2.73
N PHE A 189 4.08 -2.45 -2.48
CA PHE A 189 2.87 -1.75 -2.06
C PHE A 189 3.09 -1.23 -0.63
N ILE A 190 2.42 -0.15 -0.28
CA ILE A 190 2.35 0.34 1.10
C ILE A 190 0.89 0.26 1.52
N PHE A 191 0.62 -0.26 2.71
CA PHE A 191 -0.69 -0.24 3.34
C PHE A 191 -0.53 0.29 4.75
N THR A 192 -1.15 1.44 5.04
CA THR A 192 -1.04 2.09 6.33
C THR A 192 -2.20 1.69 7.24
N ASP A 193 -1.90 1.15 8.43
CA ASP A 193 -2.91 0.86 9.44
C ASP A 193 -3.48 2.14 10.03
N MET A 194 -4.78 2.32 9.85
CA MET A 194 -5.52 3.48 10.35
C MET A 194 -6.42 3.14 11.53
N GLU A 195 -6.18 2.03 12.23
CA GLU A 195 -7.05 1.54 13.32
C GLU A 195 -8.53 1.41 12.94
N ILE A 196 -8.77 0.95 11.71
CA ILE A 196 -10.10 0.56 11.24
C ILE A 196 -10.44 -0.87 11.69
N GLU A 197 -11.62 -1.36 11.30
CA GLU A 197 -12.06 -2.71 11.66
C GLU A 197 -11.07 -3.76 11.09
N PRO A 198 -10.67 -4.77 11.88
CA PRO A 198 -9.67 -5.75 11.46
C PRO A 198 -10.00 -6.45 10.14
N GLU A 199 -11.28 -6.75 9.89
CA GLU A 199 -11.74 -7.43 8.69
C GLU A 199 -11.46 -6.63 7.41
N GLU A 200 -11.57 -5.29 7.49
CA GLU A 200 -11.25 -4.40 6.38
C GLU A 200 -9.73 -4.40 6.09
N SER A 201 -8.90 -4.36 7.14
CA SER A 201 -7.44 -4.46 7.01
C SER A 201 -7.02 -5.80 6.41
N ILE A 202 -7.59 -6.91 6.89
CA ILE A 202 -7.32 -8.25 6.35
C ILE A 202 -7.73 -8.33 4.87
N GLY A 203 -8.91 -7.82 4.53
CA GLY A 203 -9.39 -7.79 3.14
C GLY A 203 -8.45 -7.00 2.22
N GLU A 204 -7.93 -5.87 2.67
CA GLU A 204 -7.00 -5.05 1.89
C GLU A 204 -5.62 -5.70 1.74
N LEU A 205 -5.09 -6.34 2.80
CA LEU A 205 -3.86 -7.14 2.74
C LEU A 205 -3.97 -8.27 1.70
N ILE A 206 -5.10 -8.98 1.68
CA ILE A 206 -5.38 -10.04 0.70
C ILE A 206 -5.44 -9.46 -0.71
N ALA A 207 -6.20 -8.39 -0.92
CA ALA A 207 -6.37 -7.78 -2.23
C ALA A 207 -5.04 -7.26 -2.82
N LEU A 208 -4.22 -6.57 -2.03
CA LEU A 208 -2.92 -6.05 -2.49
C LEU A 208 -1.94 -7.19 -2.81
N SER A 209 -1.95 -8.25 -1.99
CA SER A 209 -1.14 -9.44 -2.28
C SER A 209 -1.60 -10.12 -3.56
N ASP A 210 -2.91 -10.27 -3.77
CA ASP A 210 -3.46 -10.87 -4.99
C ASP A 210 -3.11 -10.07 -6.25
N VAL A 211 -3.05 -8.74 -6.18
CA VAL A 211 -2.57 -7.90 -7.30
C VAL A 211 -1.12 -8.26 -7.66
N ALA A 212 -0.23 -8.45 -6.68
CA ALA A 212 1.14 -8.89 -6.94
C ALA A 212 1.17 -10.26 -7.65
N LEU A 213 0.32 -11.19 -7.20
CA LEU A 213 0.26 -12.58 -7.67
C LEU A 213 -0.49 -12.78 -8.99
N SER A 214 -1.34 -11.85 -9.40
CA SER A 214 -2.19 -11.96 -10.61
C SER A 214 -1.80 -10.98 -11.72
N HIS A 215 -1.34 -9.78 -11.36
CA HIS A 215 -1.04 -8.70 -12.30
C HIS A 215 0.44 -8.27 -12.27
N GLY A 216 1.15 -8.53 -11.17
CA GLY A 216 2.59 -8.31 -11.03
C GLY A 216 3.41 -9.46 -11.61
N PHE A 217 4.32 -10.01 -10.80
CA PHE A 217 5.22 -11.08 -11.25
C PHE A 217 4.54 -12.45 -11.44
N GLY A 218 3.30 -12.60 -10.98
CA GLY A 218 2.47 -13.74 -11.34
C GLY A 218 2.96 -15.06 -10.76
N GLU A 219 3.04 -16.08 -11.63
CA GLU A 219 3.49 -17.44 -11.32
C GLU A 219 4.94 -17.54 -10.84
N ARG A 220 5.72 -16.45 -10.92
CA ARG A 220 7.07 -16.39 -10.35
C ARG A 220 7.06 -16.46 -8.82
N PHE A 221 5.95 -16.11 -8.19
CA PHE A 221 5.75 -16.29 -6.77
C PHE A 221 5.37 -17.74 -6.45
N THR A 222 6.20 -18.39 -5.65
CA THR A 222 6.06 -19.80 -5.24
C THR A 222 6.33 -19.93 -3.73
N ASN A 223 6.19 -21.12 -3.17
CA ASN A 223 6.55 -21.37 -1.77
C ASN A 223 8.02 -21.06 -1.47
N ASP A 224 8.92 -21.34 -2.42
CA ASP A 224 10.36 -21.06 -2.28
C ASP A 224 10.69 -19.59 -2.56
N ASN A 225 9.81 -18.90 -3.27
CA ASN A 225 9.98 -17.49 -3.59
C ASN A 225 8.69 -16.69 -3.40
N PRO A 226 8.24 -16.50 -2.16
CA PRO A 226 6.92 -15.93 -1.89
C PRO A 226 6.88 -14.42 -2.09
N PHE A 227 5.69 -13.87 -2.25
CA PHE A 227 5.42 -12.47 -1.98
C PHE A 227 5.52 -12.23 -0.47
N ARG A 228 6.00 -11.06 -0.03
CA ARG A 228 6.33 -10.83 1.39
C ARG A 228 5.55 -9.66 1.96
N ILE A 229 4.79 -9.90 3.01
CA ILE A 229 4.22 -8.83 3.84
C ILE A 229 5.26 -8.46 4.90
N ILE A 230 5.71 -7.22 4.93
CA ILE A 230 6.62 -6.71 5.95
C ILE A 230 5.79 -5.86 6.91
N VAL A 231 5.53 -6.39 8.10
CA VAL A 231 4.75 -5.75 9.15
C VAL A 231 5.67 -4.83 9.94
N LEU A 232 5.35 -3.54 9.97
CA LEU A 232 6.13 -2.50 10.63
C LEU A 232 5.37 -2.02 11.87
N GLY A 233 5.95 -2.22 13.05
CA GLY A 233 5.34 -1.82 14.33
C GLY A 233 6.27 -0.95 15.16
N GLU A 234 5.71 0.09 15.79
CA GLU A 234 6.46 0.99 16.69
C GLU A 234 6.92 0.28 17.97
N ASN A 235 6.17 -0.72 18.43
CA ASN A 235 6.45 -1.49 19.64
C ASN A 235 5.87 -2.91 19.53
N GLU A 236 6.21 -3.77 20.50
CA GLU A 236 5.82 -5.18 20.48
C GLU A 236 4.29 -5.40 20.53
N ALA A 237 3.56 -4.61 21.34
CA ALA A 237 2.12 -4.75 21.48
C ALA A 237 1.38 -4.40 20.18
N GLN A 238 1.82 -3.34 19.50
CA GLN A 238 1.30 -2.99 18.18
C GLN A 238 1.64 -4.08 17.17
N LEU A 239 2.89 -4.55 17.17
CA LEU A 239 3.35 -5.57 16.23
C LEU A 239 2.59 -6.88 16.38
N GLU A 240 2.25 -7.30 17.61
CA GLU A 240 1.43 -8.49 17.87
C GLU A 240 0.05 -8.38 17.19
N LYS A 241 -0.63 -7.24 17.36
CA LYS A 241 -1.93 -6.98 16.71
C LYS A 241 -1.81 -7.04 15.18
N LEU A 242 -0.81 -6.36 14.61
CA LEU A 242 -0.62 -6.31 13.15
C LEU A 242 -0.24 -7.67 12.57
N ASN A 243 0.59 -8.43 13.28
CA ASN A 243 0.97 -9.79 12.92
C ASN A 243 -0.22 -10.73 12.89
N HIS A 244 -1.16 -10.61 13.82
CA HIS A 244 -2.38 -11.41 13.80
C HIS A 244 -3.16 -11.19 12.49
N MET A 245 -3.33 -9.94 12.06
CA MET A 245 -4.01 -9.62 10.81
C MET A 245 -3.24 -10.14 9.58
N ALA A 246 -1.91 -9.98 9.56
CA ALA A 246 -1.08 -10.52 8.48
C ALA A 246 -1.15 -12.06 8.41
N GLN A 247 -1.11 -12.74 9.55
CA GLN A 247 -1.24 -14.20 9.64
C GLN A 247 -2.58 -14.69 9.07
N VAL A 248 -3.68 -14.02 9.43
CA VAL A 248 -5.01 -14.35 8.91
C VAL A 248 -5.05 -14.12 7.40
N ALA A 249 -4.50 -13.00 6.91
CA ALA A 249 -4.46 -12.67 5.49
C ALA A 249 -3.70 -13.73 4.67
N VAL A 250 -2.48 -14.12 5.09
CA VAL A 250 -1.69 -15.11 4.33
C VAL A 250 -2.28 -16.52 4.35
N SER A 251 -3.21 -16.79 5.29
CA SER A 251 -3.94 -18.06 5.36
C SER A 251 -5.12 -18.11 4.39
N SER A 252 -5.43 -17.00 3.69
CA SER A 252 -6.49 -16.96 2.68
C SER A 252 -6.14 -17.81 1.47
N ASP A 253 -7.12 -18.61 0.99
CA ASP A 253 -6.97 -19.55 -0.13
C ASP A 253 -6.34 -18.92 -1.38
N ASN A 254 -6.61 -17.63 -1.64
CA ASN A 254 -6.14 -16.95 -2.86
C ASN A 254 -4.62 -16.73 -2.86
N ILE A 255 -4.01 -16.57 -1.69
CA ILE A 255 -2.60 -16.18 -1.55
C ILE A 255 -1.76 -17.17 -0.72
N SER A 256 -2.42 -18.15 -0.09
CA SER A 256 -1.78 -19.18 0.73
C SER A 256 -0.71 -19.95 -0.03
N GLY A 257 0.39 -20.26 0.65
CA GLY A 257 1.59 -20.89 0.09
C GLY A 257 2.48 -19.94 -0.70
N ARG A 258 1.93 -18.90 -1.33
CA ARG A 258 2.69 -17.95 -2.17
C ARG A 258 2.99 -16.62 -1.50
N THR A 259 2.46 -16.39 -0.30
CA THR A 259 2.72 -15.20 0.51
C THR A 259 3.15 -15.59 1.91
N VAL A 260 4.17 -14.89 2.42
CA VAL A 260 4.63 -15.01 3.81
C VAL A 260 4.65 -13.63 4.46
N TRP A 261 4.76 -13.56 5.78
CA TRP A 261 4.97 -12.29 6.48
C TRP A 261 6.24 -12.32 7.35
N HIS A 262 6.81 -11.13 7.52
CA HIS A 262 7.93 -10.85 8.42
C HIS A 262 7.57 -9.64 9.27
N SER A 263 8.16 -9.54 10.46
CA SER A 263 7.78 -8.53 11.45
C SER A 263 9.00 -7.74 11.86
N LEU A 264 8.94 -6.41 11.72
CA LEU A 264 9.99 -5.50 12.14
C LEU A 264 9.49 -4.64 13.30
N ASN A 265 10.07 -4.87 14.48
CA ASN A 265 9.90 -3.98 15.63
C ASN A 265 10.90 -2.82 15.51
N LEU A 266 10.39 -1.59 15.38
CA LEU A 266 11.22 -0.41 15.21
C LEU A 266 12.11 -0.10 16.43
N GLU A 267 11.75 -0.51 17.64
CA GLU A 267 12.60 -0.36 18.84
C GLU A 267 13.90 -1.16 18.74
N LYS A 268 13.95 -2.18 17.87
CA LYS A 268 15.14 -3.02 17.63
C LYS A 268 16.03 -2.49 16.51
N LEU A 269 15.64 -1.40 15.83
CA LEU A 269 16.52 -0.70 14.91
C LEU A 269 17.58 0.06 15.73
N LYS A 270 18.86 -0.27 15.51
CA LYS A 270 19.99 0.29 16.25
C LYS A 270 20.10 1.78 15.98
N LEU A 271 19.62 2.62 16.89
CA LEU A 271 19.76 4.09 16.93
C LEU A 271 21.21 4.56 16.93
#